data_AF-A0A382TIJ0-F1
#
_entry.id   AF-A0A382TIJ0-F1
#
_cell.length_a   1.000
_cell.length_b   1.000
_cell.length_c   1.000
_cell.angle_alpha   90.00
_cell.angle_beta   90.00
_cell.angle_gamma   90.00
#
_symmetry.space_group_name_H-M   'P 1'
#
loop_
_entity.id
_entity.type
_entity.pdbx_description
1 polymer ?
#
loop_
_entity_poly.entity_id
_entity_poly.type
_entity_poly.pdbx_seq_one_letter_code
_entity_poly.pdbx_strand_id
1 'polypeptide(L)'
;MIEAESISKLIPVLVVLILGIIESLGGLYFDDKRSKNDLTIELVCLTILPTLIQPAILAFVIFLMGLWFPFYEDYFISSFFLWHILAFLIFDDLTQYLWHRFSHENA
;
A
#
# COMPACT_ATOMS: atom_id res chain seq x y z
N MET A 1 24.55 17.44 -8.61
CA MET A 1 24.88 16.39 -7.62
C MET A 1 23.57 15.85 -7.10
N ILE A 2 23.34 14.53 -7.18
CA ILE A 2 22.15 13.93 -6.59
C ILE A 2 22.35 13.96 -5.07
N GLU A 3 21.45 14.62 -4.35
CA GLU A 3 21.52 14.74 -2.89
C GLU A 3 21.38 13.36 -2.23
N ALA A 4 22.10 13.12 -1.13
CA ALA A 4 22.10 11.85 -0.41
C ALA A 4 20.68 11.40 0.01
N GLU A 5 19.79 12.37 0.26
CA GLU A 5 18.37 12.14 0.53
C GLU A 5 17.64 11.55 -0.69
N SER A 6 17.94 12.02 -1.91
CA SER A 6 17.41 11.45 -3.15
C SER A 6 17.94 10.04 -3.41
N ILE A 7 19.19 9.75 -3.02
CA ILE A 7 19.78 8.40 -3.13
C ILE A 7 19.07 7.43 -2.17
N SER A 8 18.80 7.84 -0.92
CA SER A 8 18.08 7.03 0.06
C SER A 8 16.67 6.66 -0.40
N LYS A 9 15.95 7.60 -1.02
CA LYS A 9 14.60 7.37 -1.58
C LYS A 9 14.61 6.50 -2.84
N LEU A 10 15.68 6.55 -3.64
CA LEU A 10 15.83 5.75 -4.86
C LEU A 10 16.04 4.25 -4.59
N ILE A 11 16.70 3.90 -3.47
CA ILE A 11 17.02 2.50 -3.16
C ILE A 11 15.75 1.64 -3.00
N PRO A 12 14.75 2.00 -2.16
CA PRO A 12 13.51 1.24 -2.05
C PRO A 12 12.75 1.13 -3.38
N VAL A 13 12.70 2.22 -4.15
CA VAL A 13 12.00 2.26 -5.44
C VAL A 13 12.64 1.26 -6.42
N LEU A 14 13.97 1.27 -6.53
CA LEU A 14 14.70 0.34 -7.39
C LEU A 14 14.55 -1.11 -6.94
N VAL A 15 14.57 -1.38 -5.62
CA VAL A 15 14.37 -2.73 -5.08
C VAL A 15 12.98 -3.25 -5.43
N VAL A 16 11.93 -2.47 -5.20
CA VAL A 16 10.54 -2.85 -5.55
C VAL A 16 10.40 -3.08 -7.05
N LEU A 17 11.00 -2.23 -7.88
CA LEU A 17 10.91 -2.33 -9.33
C LEU A 17 11.65 -3.57 -9.87
N ILE A 18 12.84 -3.87 -9.35
CA ILE A 18 13.60 -5.08 -9.71
C ILE A 18 12.84 -6.33 -9.27
N LEU A 19 12.33 -6.37 -8.04
CA LEU A 19 11.55 -7.51 -7.53
C LEU A 19 10.28 -7.72 -8.36
N GLY A 20 9.55 -6.66 -8.70
CA GLY A 20 8.37 -6.75 -9.57
C GLY A 20 8.69 -7.24 -10.98
N ILE A 21 9.84 -6.86 -11.56
CA ILE A 21 10.31 -7.41 -12.84
C ILE A 21 10.64 -8.90 -12.71
N ILE A 22 11.36 -9.30 -11.66
CA ILE A 22 11.70 -10.71 -11.42
C ILE A 22 10.42 -11.55 -11.25
N GLU A 23 9.45 -11.07 -10.48
CA GLU A 23 8.19 -11.77 -10.22
C GLU A 23 7.31 -11.88 -11.48
N SER A 24 7.26 -10.81 -12.29
CA SER A 24 6.53 -10.83 -13.56
C SER A 24 7.17 -11.73 -14.62
N LEU A 25 8.50 -11.82 -14.66
CA LEU A 25 9.23 -12.75 -15.53
C LEU A 25 9.26 -14.19 -14.98
N GLY A 26 9.06 -14.37 -13.68
CA GLY A 26 9.12 -15.64 -12.95
C GLY A 26 7.98 -16.63 -13.21
N GLY A 27 7.09 -16.33 -14.16
CA GLY A 27 6.08 -17.27 -14.63
C GLY A 27 4.66 -17.03 -14.10
N LEU A 28 4.45 -16.04 -13.22
CA LEU A 28 3.11 -15.72 -12.67
C LEU A 28 2.06 -15.44 -13.75
N TYR A 29 2.49 -14.92 -14.91
CA TYR A 29 1.63 -14.55 -16.04
C TYR A 29 1.69 -15.51 -17.23
N PHE A 30 2.57 -16.52 -17.20
CA PHE A 30 2.86 -17.36 -18.38
C PHE A 30 2.23 -18.75 -18.32
N ASP A 31 2.00 -19.29 -17.12
CA ASP A 31 1.32 -20.58 -16.92
C ASP A 31 0.00 -20.36 -16.17
N ASP A 32 -1.11 -20.16 -16.91
CA ASP A 32 -2.42 -20.18 -16.26
C ASP A 32 -3.59 -20.57 -17.18
N LYS A 33 -4.59 -21.22 -16.58
CA LYS A 33 -5.92 -21.55 -17.15
C LYS A 33 -6.85 -20.32 -17.21
N ARG A 34 -6.26 -19.13 -17.28
CA ARG A 34 -6.90 -17.85 -16.95
C ARG A 34 -7.47 -17.19 -18.18
N SER A 35 -8.66 -16.60 -18.07
CA SER A 35 -9.27 -15.88 -19.19
C SER A 35 -8.58 -14.53 -19.40
N LYS A 36 -8.62 -14.00 -20.63
CA LYS A 36 -8.08 -12.65 -20.93
C LYS A 36 -8.72 -11.55 -20.07
N ASN A 37 -9.97 -11.76 -19.63
CA ASN A 37 -10.67 -10.82 -18.75
C ASN A 37 -10.06 -10.83 -17.33
N ASP A 38 -9.73 -12.00 -16.79
CA ASP A 38 -9.19 -12.13 -15.44
C ASP A 38 -7.79 -11.50 -15.32
N LEU A 39 -6.99 -11.59 -16.38
CA LEU A 39 -5.68 -10.93 -16.46
C LEU A 39 -5.82 -9.41 -16.57
N THR A 40 -6.82 -8.92 -17.30
CA THR A 40 -7.09 -7.48 -17.41
C THR A 40 -7.54 -6.91 -16.06
N ILE A 41 -8.47 -7.59 -15.38
CA ILE A 41 -8.95 -7.18 -14.05
C ILE A 41 -7.79 -7.17 -13.05
N GLU A 42 -6.97 -8.21 -13.05
CA GLU A 42 -5.80 -8.29 -12.17
C GLU A 42 -4.82 -7.15 -12.39
N LEU A 43 -4.43 -6.86 -13.64
CA LEU A 43 -3.48 -5.80 -13.95
C LEU A 43 -4.04 -4.42 -13.58
N VAL A 44 -5.33 -4.20 -13.86
CA VAL A 44 -6.04 -2.97 -13.48
C VAL A 44 -6.09 -2.84 -11.96
N CYS A 45 -6.47 -3.87 -11.22
CA CYS A 45 -6.53 -3.84 -9.76
C CYS A 45 -5.14 -3.68 -9.13
N LEU A 46 -4.13 -4.41 -9.62
CA LEU A 46 -2.74 -4.32 -9.17
C LEU A 46 -2.17 -2.91 -9.37
N THR A 47 -2.60 -2.20 -10.41
CA THR A 47 -2.16 -0.83 -10.65
C THR A 47 -2.98 0.17 -9.84
N ILE A 48 -4.31 0.11 -9.90
CA ILE A 48 -5.21 1.13 -9.32
C ILE A 48 -5.17 1.12 -7.79
N LEU A 49 -5.12 -0.05 -7.14
CA LEU A 49 -5.14 -0.14 -5.69
C LEU A 49 -3.97 0.63 -5.02
N PRO A 50 -2.70 0.36 -5.36
CA PRO A 50 -1.58 1.04 -4.71
C PRO A 50 -1.31 2.45 -5.26
N THR A 51 -1.62 2.73 -6.54
CA THR A 51 -1.25 4.02 -7.15
C THR A 51 -2.34 5.09 -7.01
N LEU A 52 -3.61 4.68 -6.88
CA LEU A 52 -4.74 5.61 -6.83
C LEU A 52 -5.53 5.49 -5.54
N ILE A 53 -6.00 4.28 -5.19
CA ILE A 53 -6.94 4.11 -4.08
C ILE A 53 -6.26 4.38 -2.73
N GLN A 54 -5.12 3.73 -2.46
CA GLN A 54 -4.39 3.92 -1.21
C GLN A 54 -3.93 5.39 -1.00
N PRO A 55 -3.29 6.07 -1.97
CA PRO A 55 -2.92 7.48 -1.82
C PRO A 55 -4.13 8.42 -1.68
N ALA A 56 -5.24 8.14 -2.40
CA ALA A 56 -6.46 8.94 -2.29
C ALA A 56 -7.08 8.84 -0.89
N ILE A 57 -7.12 7.63 -0.31
CA ILE A 57 -7.57 7.43 1.08
C ILE A 57 -6.68 8.21 2.05
N LEU A 58 -5.35 8.11 1.92
CA LEU A 58 -4.43 8.82 2.78
C LEU A 58 -4.61 10.35 2.68
N ALA A 59 -4.68 10.89 1.47
CA ALA A 59 -4.90 12.32 1.23
C ALA A 59 -6.25 12.80 1.81
N PHE A 60 -7.30 11.99 1.63
CA PHE A 60 -8.62 12.28 2.17
C PHE A 60 -8.64 12.30 3.70
N VAL A 61 -7.98 11.32 4.34
CA VAL A 61 -7.87 11.26 5.81
C VAL A 61 -7.08 12.44 6.36
N ILE A 62 -5.93 12.80 5.75
CA ILE A 62 -5.14 13.97 6.15
C ILE A 62 -5.98 15.25 6.03
N PHE A 63 -6.70 15.42 4.92
CA PHE A 63 -7.58 16.58 4.72
C PHE A 63 -8.67 16.67 5.79
N LEU A 64 -9.39 15.57 6.05
CA LEU A 64 -10.45 15.55 7.06
C LEU A 64 -9.93 15.76 8.48
N MET A 65 -8.81 15.12 8.84
CA MET A 65 -8.19 15.27 10.15
C MET A 65 -7.69 16.70 10.37
N GLY A 66 -7.07 17.32 9.36
CA GLY A 66 -6.65 18.72 9.43
C GLY A 66 -7.83 19.68 9.60
N LEU A 67 -9.00 19.36 9.04
CA LEU A 67 -10.19 20.20 9.16
C LEU A 67 -10.88 20.07 10.53
N TRP A 68 -11.02 18.85 11.05
CA TRP A 68 -11.84 18.58 12.25
C TRP A 68 -11.02 18.38 13.54
N PHE A 69 -9.76 17.96 13.40
CA PHE A 69 -8.89 17.56 14.50
C PHE A 69 -7.47 18.19 14.42
N PRO A 70 -7.32 19.50 14.13
CA PRO A 70 -6.01 20.12 13.91
C PRO A 70 -5.09 20.05 15.15
N PHE A 71 -5.66 19.97 16.35
CA PHE A 71 -4.88 19.90 17.59
C PHE A 71 -4.10 18.60 17.79
N TYR A 72 -4.42 17.55 17.03
CA TYR A 72 -3.72 16.26 17.09
C TYR A 72 -2.66 16.10 15.99
N GLU A 73 -2.49 17.10 15.12
CA GLU A 73 -1.41 17.11 14.14
C GLU A 73 -0.05 16.98 14.87
N ASP A 74 0.78 16.07 14.38
CA ASP A 74 2.10 15.74 14.93
C ASP A 74 2.16 15.29 16.40
N TYR A 75 1.03 14.99 17.04
CA TYR A 75 0.98 14.67 18.48
C TYR A 75 1.90 13.51 18.89
N PHE A 76 2.10 12.53 18.01
CA PHE A 76 2.93 11.33 18.25
C PHE A 76 4.31 11.37 17.60
N ILE A 77 4.73 12.51 17.03
CA ILE A 77 5.98 12.60 16.25
C ILE A 77 7.24 12.22 17.05
N SER A 78 7.22 12.45 18.37
CA SER A 78 8.33 12.13 19.29
C SER A 78 8.25 10.72 19.88
N SER A 79 7.19 9.95 19.58
CA SER A 79 7.02 8.60 20.09
C SER A 79 7.95 7.61 19.40
N PHE A 80 8.27 6.51 20.08
CA PHE A 80 9.15 5.49 19.53
C PHE A 80 8.57 4.90 18.23
N PHE A 81 9.37 4.82 17.17
CA PHE A 81 8.90 4.48 15.82
C PHE A 81 8.15 3.14 15.73
N LEU A 82 8.45 2.16 16.60
CA LEU A 82 7.72 0.89 16.65
C LEU A 82 6.24 1.07 17.03
N TRP A 83 5.86 2.14 17.74
CA TRP A 83 4.45 2.43 18.01
C TRP A 83 3.69 2.80 16.75
N HIS A 84 4.33 3.49 15.80
CA HIS A 84 3.74 3.82 14.51
C HIS A 84 3.58 2.56 13.65
N ILE A 85 4.58 1.68 13.65
CA ILE A 85 4.49 0.37 12.96
C ILE A 85 3.39 -0.49 13.56
N LEU A 86 3.31 -0.57 14.89
CA LEU A 86 2.26 -1.34 15.57
C LEU A 86 0.87 -0.78 15.28
N ALA A 87 0.71 0.54 15.26
CA ALA A 87 -0.54 1.19 14.88
C ALA A 87 -0.93 0.82 13.44
N PHE A 88 0.02 0.84 12.50
CA PHE A 88 -0.22 0.44 11.11
C PHE A 88 -0.66 -1.04 11.01
N LEU A 89 0.03 -1.96 11.69
CA LEU A 89 -0.33 -3.37 11.69
C LEU A 89 -1.73 -3.64 12.26
N ILE A 90 -2.13 -2.91 13.31
CA ILE A 90 -3.43 -3.12 13.95
C ILE A 90 -4.55 -2.43 13.17
N PHE A 91 -4.36 -1.17 12.79
CA PHE A 91 -5.46 -0.36 12.23
C PHE A 91 -5.61 -0.53 10.72
N ASP A 92 -4.54 -0.81 9.99
CA ASP A 92 -4.59 -1.03 8.54
C ASP A 92 -4.63 -2.54 8.23
N ASP A 93 -3.55 -3.27 8.55
CA ASP A 93 -3.39 -4.66 8.09
C ASP A 93 -4.38 -5.63 8.74
N LEU A 94 -4.52 -5.59 10.07
CA LEU A 94 -5.45 -6.48 10.78
C LEU A 94 -6.91 -6.16 10.41
N THR A 95 -7.30 -4.89 10.27
CA THR A 95 -8.68 -4.56 9.89
C THR A 95 -8.98 -4.99 8.45
N GLN A 96 -8.03 -4.82 7.52
CA GLN A 96 -8.13 -5.31 6.15
C GLN A 96 -8.25 -6.85 6.12
N TYR A 97 -7.41 -7.55 6.87
CA TYR A 97 -7.46 -9.01 6.97
C TYR A 97 -8.81 -9.51 7.51
N LEU A 98 -9.30 -8.90 8.59
CA LEU A 98 -10.58 -9.26 9.18
C LEU A 98 -11.74 -9.01 8.21
N TRP A 99 -11.75 -7.86 7.51
CA TRP A 99 -12.77 -7.58 6.50
C TRP A 99 -12.76 -8.61 5.36
N HIS A 100 -11.57 -8.95 4.85
CA HIS A 100 -11.41 -9.98 3.84
C HIS A 100 -11.97 -11.32 4.34
N ARG A 101 -11.65 -11.71 5.58
CA ARG A 101 -12.15 -12.95 6.18
C ARG A 101 -13.67 -12.95 6.35
N PHE A 102 -14.25 -11.88 6.89
CA PHE A 102 -15.70 -11.77 7.07
C PHE A 102 -16.47 -11.77 5.74
N SER A 103 -15.82 -11.29 4.67
CA SER A 103 -16.40 -11.32 3.32
C SER A 103 -16.48 -12.73 2.74
N HIS A 104 -15.59 -13.66 3.16
CA HIS A 104 -15.65 -15.07 2.77
C HIS A 104 -16.60 -15.89 3.65
N GLU A 105 -16.74 -15.55 4.94
CA GLU A 105 -17.61 -16.28 5.87
C GLU A 105 -19.11 -15.97 5.66
N ASN A 106 -19.44 -14.82 5.06
CA ASN A 106 -20.83 -14.38 4.82
C ASN A 106 -21.26 -14.42 3.34
N ALA A 107 -20.48 -15.07 2.47
CA ALA A 107 -20.77 -15.22 1.03
C ALA A 107 -21.54 -16.50 0.70
#